data_AF-X0WQ05-F1
#
_entry.id   AF-X0WQ05-F1
#
_cell.length_a   1.000
_cell.length_b   1.000
_cell.length_c   1.000
_cell.angle_alpha   90.00
_cell.angle_beta   90.00
_cell.angle_gamma   90.00
#
_symmetry.space_group_name_H-M   'P 1'
#
loop_
_entity.id
_entity.type
_entity.pdbx_description
1 polymer ?
#
loop_
_entity_poly.entity_id
_entity_poly.type
_entity_poly.pdbx_seq_one_letter_code
_entity_poly.pdbx_strand_id
1 'polypeptide(L)'
;CGSRFLNGTLDIHIELEKKLAEFMKKEAALAFSTGFQTNQGIISTLIGKGDSVITDKLVHASIIDACRLTYGHVHRFKHNDMADLEKTLSSLDKDAGKMVVVDGVFSMEGDLVNLPKVVELSKKYSAKIMVDDAHGIGVMGKSGRGTSEHFGVENEVDLVMGTFSKSIASLGGFVAGDAKVISYIKHFARALIFSASITPASVATAIATVDIIQTEPERREKLWNITKKMKSGLQALGYNT
;
A
#
# COMPACT_ATOMS: atom_id res chain seq x y z
N CYS A 1 10.65 -22.28 12.04
CA CYS A 1 9.47 -21.47 11.70
C CYS A 1 8.83 -20.98 13.00
N GLY A 2 8.67 -19.68 13.16
CA GLY A 2 8.11 -19.05 14.36
C GLY A 2 7.56 -17.66 14.02
N SER A 3 6.92 -16.98 14.97
CA SER A 3 6.49 -15.60 14.75
C SER A 3 7.68 -14.63 14.80
N ARG A 4 7.52 -13.46 14.18
CA ARG A 4 8.55 -12.40 14.21
C ARG A 4 8.90 -11.93 15.63
N PHE A 5 7.97 -12.10 16.56
CA PHE A 5 8.12 -11.73 17.98
C PHE A 5 8.97 -12.73 18.78
N LEU A 6 9.04 -13.99 18.35
CA LEU A 6 9.83 -15.04 19.00
C LEU A 6 11.06 -15.38 18.15
N ASN A 7 11.12 -16.60 17.61
CA ASN A 7 12.26 -17.14 16.86
C ASN A 7 12.10 -17.08 15.33
N GLY A 8 11.14 -16.29 14.82
CA GLY A 8 10.85 -16.18 13.39
C GLY A 8 11.62 -15.09 12.63
N THR A 9 12.39 -14.25 13.33
CA THR A 9 13.19 -13.22 12.69
C THR A 9 14.60 -13.75 12.41
N LEU A 10 14.96 -13.83 11.14
CA LEU A 10 16.31 -14.12 10.65
C LEU A 10 16.91 -12.88 9.99
N ASP A 11 18.23 -12.83 9.84
CA ASP A 11 18.94 -11.70 9.22
C ASP A 11 18.39 -11.33 7.84
N ILE A 12 18.03 -12.33 7.03
CA ILE A 12 17.47 -12.10 5.69
C ILE A 12 16.12 -11.34 5.72
N HIS A 13 15.35 -11.43 6.80
CA HIS A 13 14.13 -10.63 6.94
C HIS A 13 14.45 -9.15 7.19
N ILE A 14 15.49 -8.89 7.99
CA ILE A 14 15.98 -7.53 8.28
C ILE A 14 16.56 -6.91 7.00
N GLU A 15 17.31 -7.72 6.23
CA GLU A 15 17.81 -7.34 4.91
C GLU A 15 16.67 -6.96 3.95
N LEU A 16 15.64 -7.79 3.83
CA LEU A 16 14.46 -7.49 3.02
C LEU A 16 13.79 -6.18 3.46
N GLU A 17 13.57 -5.99 4.76
CA GLU A 17 12.93 -4.78 5.30
C GLU A 17 13.75 -3.52 5.00
N LYS A 18 15.08 -3.58 5.15
CA LYS A 18 15.97 -2.49 4.77
C LYS A 18 15.90 -2.20 3.27
N LYS A 19 15.97 -3.24 2.43
CA LYS A 19 15.90 -3.10 0.97
C LYS A 19 14.57 -2.51 0.51
N LEU A 20 13.46 -2.91 1.12
CA LEU A 20 12.13 -2.36 0.84
C LEU A 20 12.04 -0.88 1.26
N ALA A 21 12.60 -0.51 2.41
CA ALA A 21 12.63 0.89 2.86
C ALA A 21 13.42 1.77 1.88
N GLU A 22 14.61 1.32 1.48
CA GLU A 22 15.46 1.99 0.48
C GLU A 22 14.75 2.09 -0.87
N PHE A 23 14.19 0.98 -1.35
CA PHE A 23 13.44 0.94 -2.61
C PHE A 23 12.26 1.91 -2.59
N MET A 24 11.49 1.99 -1.50
CA MET A 24 10.33 2.88 -1.40
C MET A 24 10.66 4.31 -0.99
N LYS A 25 11.95 4.63 -0.75
CA LYS A 25 12.40 5.93 -0.22
C LYS A 25 11.68 6.31 1.08
N LYS A 26 11.55 5.35 2.00
CA LYS A 26 10.97 5.54 3.34
C LYS A 26 11.99 5.20 4.42
N GLU A 27 11.76 5.70 5.63
CA GLU A 27 12.70 5.49 6.74
C GLU A 27 12.80 4.02 7.17
N ALA A 28 11.68 3.30 7.13
CA ALA A 28 11.64 1.88 7.46
C ALA A 28 10.55 1.14 6.66
N ALA A 29 10.66 -0.19 6.63
CA ALA A 29 9.60 -1.08 6.18
C ALA A 29 9.47 -2.28 7.10
N LEU A 30 8.32 -2.95 7.04
CA LEU A 30 7.99 -4.12 7.86
C LEU A 30 7.25 -5.15 7.02
N ALA A 31 7.76 -6.37 7.01
CA ALA A 31 7.20 -7.47 6.24
C ALA A 31 6.16 -8.27 7.03
N PHE A 32 5.08 -8.65 6.36
CA PHE A 32 3.96 -9.46 6.83
C PHE A 32 3.80 -10.72 5.97
N SER A 33 3.06 -11.70 6.48
CA SER A 33 2.91 -13.02 5.86
C SER A 33 2.07 -13.02 4.58
N THR A 34 1.22 -12.01 4.38
CA THR A 34 0.48 -11.76 3.12
C THR A 34 0.17 -10.26 2.97
N GLY A 35 -0.10 -9.80 1.75
CA GLY A 35 -0.66 -8.46 1.52
C GLY A 35 -1.96 -8.23 2.28
N PHE A 36 -2.87 -9.21 2.28
CA PHE A 36 -4.14 -9.13 3.01
C PHE A 36 -3.95 -8.86 4.51
N GLN A 37 -3.06 -9.62 5.17
CA GLN A 37 -2.73 -9.42 6.58
C GLN A 37 -1.97 -8.12 6.84
N THR A 38 -1.26 -7.58 5.85
CA THR A 38 -0.58 -6.29 5.99
C THR A 38 -1.61 -5.18 6.24
N ASN A 39 -2.66 -5.10 5.41
CA ASN A 39 -3.74 -4.14 5.60
C ASN A 39 -4.43 -4.29 6.96
N GLN A 40 -4.71 -5.53 7.38
CA GLN A 40 -5.23 -5.81 8.72
C GLN A 40 -4.29 -5.30 9.82
N GLY A 41 -2.99 -5.58 9.69
CA GLY A 41 -1.97 -5.17 10.65
C GLY A 41 -1.78 -3.67 10.74
N ILE A 42 -1.94 -2.92 9.66
CA ILE A 42 -1.80 -1.46 9.66
C ILE A 42 -3.05 -0.82 10.29
N ILE A 43 -4.22 -1.02 9.68
CA ILE A 43 -5.43 -0.24 10.00
C ILE A 43 -5.95 -0.57 11.40
N SER A 44 -6.01 -1.86 11.77
CA SER A 44 -6.50 -2.26 13.10
C SER A 44 -5.58 -1.83 14.25
N THR A 45 -4.32 -1.51 13.95
CA THR A 45 -3.31 -1.10 14.94
C THR A 45 -3.24 0.40 15.10
N LEU A 46 -3.34 1.14 13.99
CA LEU A 46 -3.18 2.60 14.00
C LEU A 46 -4.47 3.36 14.29
N ILE A 47 -5.63 2.80 13.95
CA ILE A 47 -6.91 3.48 14.12
C ILE A 47 -7.50 3.04 15.46
N GLY A 48 -7.42 3.93 16.44
CA GLY A 48 -7.92 3.72 17.80
C GLY A 48 -9.28 4.35 18.06
N LYS A 49 -9.70 4.33 19.33
CA LYS A 49 -10.93 5.01 19.76
C LYS A 49 -10.78 6.52 19.57
N GLY A 50 -11.76 7.14 18.93
CA GLY A 50 -11.75 8.58 18.63
C GLY A 50 -11.08 8.94 17.31
N ASP A 51 -10.36 8.00 16.69
CA ASP A 51 -9.80 8.21 15.35
C ASP A 51 -10.82 7.85 14.26
N SER A 52 -10.54 8.32 13.04
CA SER A 52 -11.35 8.07 11.85
C SER A 52 -10.51 7.51 10.71
N VAL A 53 -11.00 6.46 10.07
CA VAL A 53 -10.48 5.94 8.81
C VAL A 53 -11.47 6.26 7.69
N ILE A 54 -10.97 6.84 6.60
CA ILE A 54 -11.77 7.27 5.46
C ILE A 54 -11.31 6.47 4.24
N THR A 55 -12.20 5.69 3.63
CA THR A 55 -11.84 4.79 2.52
C THR A 55 -12.66 5.05 1.27
N ASP A 56 -12.04 4.81 0.11
CA ASP A 56 -12.78 4.75 -1.16
C ASP A 56 -13.81 3.60 -1.11
N LYS A 57 -14.97 3.75 -1.74
CA LYS A 57 -15.98 2.69 -1.77
C LYS A 57 -15.49 1.40 -2.44
N LEU A 58 -14.54 1.46 -3.37
CA LEU A 58 -14.05 0.30 -4.12
C LEU A 58 -12.71 -0.23 -3.63
N VAL A 59 -12.22 0.22 -2.45
CA VAL A 59 -10.99 -0.35 -1.87
C VAL A 59 -11.07 -1.87 -1.74
N HIS A 60 -9.91 -2.51 -1.83
CA HIS A 60 -9.77 -3.96 -1.70
C HIS A 60 -10.40 -4.52 -0.40
N ALA A 61 -10.92 -5.75 -0.49
CA ALA A 61 -11.61 -6.43 0.61
C ALA A 61 -10.78 -6.49 1.90
N SER A 62 -9.45 -6.59 1.81
CA SER A 62 -8.58 -6.58 3.00
C SER A 62 -8.64 -5.26 3.77
N ILE A 63 -8.82 -4.12 3.10
CA ILE A 63 -8.98 -2.81 3.74
C ILE A 63 -10.35 -2.75 4.42
N ILE A 64 -11.40 -3.23 3.76
CA ILE A 64 -12.75 -3.33 4.33
C ILE A 64 -12.73 -4.19 5.60
N ASP A 65 -12.09 -5.36 5.54
CA ASP A 65 -12.00 -6.26 6.67
C ASP A 65 -11.11 -5.71 7.79
N ALA A 66 -10.04 -5.00 7.44
CA ALA A 66 -9.23 -4.31 8.43
C ALA A 66 -10.00 -3.17 9.15
N CYS A 67 -10.86 -2.46 8.42
CA CYS A 67 -11.75 -1.44 9.00
C CYS A 67 -12.78 -2.04 9.97
N ARG A 68 -13.16 -3.31 9.81
CA ARG A 68 -14.05 -4.00 10.77
C ARG A 68 -13.35 -4.37 12.09
N LEU A 69 -12.01 -4.36 12.10
CA LEU A 69 -11.19 -4.73 13.25
C LEU A 69 -10.75 -3.52 14.09
N THR A 70 -10.93 -2.29 13.61
CA THR A 70 -10.58 -1.07 14.36
C THR A 70 -11.64 -0.72 15.41
N TYR A 71 -11.23 0.03 16.44
CA TYR A 71 -12.12 0.68 17.41
C TYR A 71 -12.53 2.11 17.02
N GLY A 72 -12.01 2.64 15.91
CA GLY A 72 -12.31 3.97 15.42
C GLY A 72 -13.53 4.03 14.50
N HIS A 73 -13.81 5.22 13.99
CA HIS A 73 -14.92 5.48 13.10
C HIS A 73 -14.53 5.21 11.65
N VAL A 74 -15.38 4.49 10.91
CA VAL A 74 -15.16 4.15 9.51
C VAL A 74 -16.07 5.00 8.64
N HIS A 75 -15.48 5.78 7.74
CA HIS A 75 -16.17 6.61 6.76
C HIS A 75 -15.81 6.16 5.35
N ARG A 76 -16.75 6.29 4.42
CA ARG A 76 -16.54 5.92 3.01
C ARG A 76 -16.97 7.05 2.11
N PHE A 77 -16.16 7.37 1.12
CA PHE A 77 -16.52 8.30 0.04
C PHE A 77 -16.73 7.56 -1.27
N LYS A 78 -17.53 8.14 -2.17
CA LYS A 78 -17.75 7.58 -3.51
C LYS A 78 -16.45 7.39 -4.27
N HIS A 79 -16.42 6.38 -5.12
CA HIS A 79 -15.23 5.99 -5.86
C HIS A 79 -14.61 7.17 -6.62
N ASN A 80 -13.36 7.48 -6.30
CA ASN A 80 -12.54 8.55 -6.87
C ASN A 80 -13.21 9.95 -6.85
N ASP A 81 -14.23 10.16 -6.00
CA ASP A 81 -14.99 11.42 -5.90
C ASP A 81 -14.38 12.32 -4.82
N MET A 82 -13.57 13.28 -5.25
CA MET A 82 -12.84 14.17 -4.35
C MET A 82 -13.75 15.18 -3.63
N ALA A 83 -14.93 15.48 -4.19
CA ALA A 83 -15.90 16.35 -3.52
C ALA A 83 -16.57 15.61 -2.35
N ASP A 84 -16.89 14.33 -2.52
CA ASP A 84 -17.42 13.48 -1.44
C ASP A 84 -16.36 13.17 -0.38
N LEU A 85 -15.09 13.00 -0.79
CA LEU A 85 -13.96 12.90 0.14
C LEU A 85 -13.82 14.18 0.98
N GLU A 86 -13.81 15.35 0.33
CA GLU A 86 -13.72 16.64 1.03
C GLU A 86 -14.90 16.84 1.99
N LYS A 87 -16.13 16.56 1.54
CA LYS A 87 -17.32 16.62 2.39
C LYS A 87 -17.16 15.74 3.62
N THR A 88 -16.70 14.50 3.44
CA THR A 88 -16.46 13.56 4.53
C THR A 88 -15.44 14.12 5.52
N LEU A 89 -14.25 14.51 5.04
CA LEU A 89 -13.17 15.05 5.87
C LEU A 89 -13.60 16.31 6.66
N SER A 90 -14.33 17.23 6.00
CA SER A 90 -14.80 18.48 6.62
C SER A 90 -15.83 18.28 7.72
N SER A 91 -16.51 17.12 7.75
CA SER A 91 -17.53 16.78 8.75
C SER A 91 -16.95 16.14 10.02
N LEU A 92 -15.68 15.75 9.99
CA LEU A 92 -15.02 15.08 11.12
C LEU A 92 -14.52 16.10 12.15
N ASP A 93 -14.42 15.65 13.39
CA ASP A 93 -13.80 16.44 14.46
C ASP A 93 -12.37 16.83 14.07
N LYS A 94 -12.01 18.10 14.25
CA LYS A 94 -10.69 18.64 13.91
C LYS A 94 -9.59 17.98 14.74
N ASP A 95 -9.89 17.63 15.98
CA ASP A 95 -8.90 17.08 16.92
C ASP A 95 -8.76 15.55 16.83
N ALA A 96 -9.66 14.87 16.12
CA ALA A 96 -9.57 13.43 15.88
C ALA A 96 -8.41 13.09 14.93
N GLY A 97 -7.71 11.98 15.19
CA GLY A 97 -6.79 11.38 14.23
C GLY A 97 -7.54 10.92 12.98
N LYS A 98 -7.01 11.20 11.80
CA LYS A 98 -7.66 10.88 10.52
C LYS A 98 -6.67 10.17 9.61
N MET A 99 -7.10 9.11 8.94
CA MET A 99 -6.32 8.44 7.91
C MET A 99 -7.19 8.16 6.68
N VAL A 100 -6.78 8.66 5.52
CA VAL A 100 -7.36 8.32 4.22
C VAL A 100 -6.64 7.09 3.68
N VAL A 101 -7.39 6.05 3.33
CA VAL A 101 -6.87 4.79 2.78
C VAL A 101 -7.47 4.56 1.39
N VAL A 102 -6.61 4.40 0.40
CA VAL A 102 -6.99 4.22 -1.01
C VAL A 102 -6.14 3.14 -1.66
N ASP A 103 -6.69 2.45 -2.67
CA ASP A 103 -5.87 1.70 -3.61
C ASP A 103 -5.20 2.69 -4.58
N GLY A 104 -3.93 2.46 -4.92
CA GLY A 104 -3.23 3.26 -5.93
C GLY A 104 -3.76 2.99 -7.35
N VAL A 105 -3.87 1.69 -7.68
CA VAL A 105 -4.49 1.19 -8.91
C VAL A 105 -5.63 0.26 -8.51
N PHE A 106 -6.86 0.57 -8.91
CA PHE A 106 -8.02 -0.25 -8.57
C PHE A 106 -8.06 -1.50 -9.44
N SER A 107 -8.08 -2.67 -8.81
CA SER A 107 -7.82 -3.95 -9.50
C SER A 107 -8.86 -4.37 -10.56
N MET A 108 -10.11 -3.92 -10.44
CA MET A 108 -11.20 -4.34 -11.32
C MET A 108 -11.26 -3.50 -12.59
N GLU A 109 -11.21 -2.17 -12.46
CA GLU A 109 -11.33 -1.25 -13.60
C GLU A 109 -9.97 -0.79 -14.14
N GLY A 110 -8.90 -0.94 -13.35
CA GLY A 110 -7.54 -0.55 -13.73
C GLY A 110 -7.32 0.97 -13.74
N ASP A 111 -8.27 1.74 -13.21
CA ASP A 111 -8.15 3.18 -13.04
C ASP A 111 -7.25 3.54 -11.86
N LEU A 112 -6.81 4.79 -11.85
CA LEU A 112 -5.91 5.32 -10.83
C LEU A 112 -6.67 6.26 -9.90
N VAL A 113 -6.35 6.17 -8.61
CA VAL A 113 -6.77 7.19 -7.65
C VAL A 113 -6.24 8.56 -8.06
N ASN A 114 -7.04 9.61 -7.87
CA ASN A 114 -6.59 11.00 -7.98
C ASN A 114 -5.70 11.37 -6.77
N LEU A 115 -4.53 10.73 -6.67
CA LEU A 115 -3.62 10.87 -5.53
C LEU A 115 -3.19 12.31 -5.25
N PRO A 116 -2.91 13.16 -6.26
CA PRO A 116 -2.58 14.57 -6.01
C PRO A 116 -3.68 15.30 -5.24
N LYS A 117 -4.96 15.05 -5.56
CA LYS A 117 -6.08 15.70 -4.88
C LYS A 117 -6.33 15.10 -3.50
N VAL A 118 -6.12 13.79 -3.32
CA VAL A 118 -6.11 13.15 -1.99
C VAL A 118 -5.05 13.80 -1.10
N VAL A 119 -3.84 14.02 -1.61
CA VAL A 119 -2.77 14.70 -0.88
C VAL A 119 -3.16 16.12 -0.48
N GLU A 120 -3.71 16.90 -1.40
CA GLU A 120 -4.18 18.27 -1.13
C GLU A 120 -5.22 18.30 -0.01
N LEU A 121 -6.24 17.44 -0.09
CA LEU A 121 -7.32 17.38 0.90
C LEU A 121 -6.83 16.86 2.24
N SER A 122 -6.01 15.81 2.25
CA SER A 122 -5.44 15.26 3.47
C SER A 122 -4.59 16.29 4.22
N LYS A 123 -3.79 17.10 3.51
CA LYS A 123 -3.08 18.24 4.12
C LYS A 123 -4.04 19.27 4.71
N LYS A 124 -5.09 19.66 3.95
CA LYS A 124 -6.07 20.65 4.39
C LYS A 124 -6.80 20.26 5.69
N TYR A 125 -7.08 18.97 5.86
CA TYR A 125 -7.84 18.44 6.99
C TYR A 125 -6.99 17.65 8.01
N SER A 126 -5.66 17.80 7.94
CA SER A 126 -4.69 17.12 8.83
C SER A 126 -4.89 15.60 8.90
N ALA A 127 -5.20 14.97 7.77
CA ALA A 127 -5.31 13.52 7.64
C ALA A 127 -4.00 12.92 7.12
N LYS A 128 -3.69 11.72 7.62
CA LYS A 128 -2.62 10.86 7.12
C LYS A 128 -3.09 10.06 5.92
N ILE A 129 -2.16 9.60 5.10
CA ILE A 129 -2.44 8.88 3.85
C ILE A 129 -1.78 7.51 3.87
N MET A 130 -2.59 6.49 3.62
CA MET A 130 -2.12 5.15 3.33
C MET A 130 -2.55 4.75 1.91
N VAL A 131 -1.58 4.36 1.09
CA VAL A 131 -1.84 3.84 -0.27
C VAL A 131 -1.57 2.34 -0.30
N ASP A 132 -2.57 1.55 -0.64
CA ASP A 132 -2.37 0.15 -1.06
C ASP A 132 -1.94 0.15 -2.53
N ASP A 133 -0.65 -0.09 -2.75
CA ASP A 133 -0.02 -0.04 -4.06
C ASP A 133 0.32 -1.43 -4.58
N ALA A 134 -0.44 -2.45 -4.15
CA ALA A 134 -0.24 -3.84 -4.54
C ALA A 134 -0.24 -4.05 -6.07
N HIS A 135 -1.00 -3.25 -6.81
CA HIS A 135 -1.06 -3.28 -8.28
C HIS A 135 -0.13 -2.27 -8.97
N GLY A 136 0.39 -1.28 -8.25
CA GLY A 136 1.28 -0.28 -8.83
C GLY A 136 2.77 -0.58 -8.64
N ILE A 137 3.18 -1.20 -7.55
CA ILE A 137 4.60 -1.55 -7.31
C ILE A 137 5.11 -2.48 -8.42
N GLY A 138 6.28 -2.15 -8.97
CA GLY A 138 6.91 -2.81 -10.12
C GLY A 138 6.35 -2.38 -11.49
N VAL A 139 5.25 -1.63 -11.54
CA VAL A 139 4.53 -1.29 -12.78
C VAL A 139 4.49 0.22 -13.01
N MET A 140 4.05 0.96 -12.00
CA MET A 140 3.83 2.40 -12.02
C MET A 140 5.08 3.16 -11.59
N GLY A 141 5.23 4.38 -12.11
CA GLY A 141 6.39 5.23 -11.86
C GLY A 141 7.61 4.85 -12.69
N LYS A 142 8.60 5.75 -12.72
CA LYS A 142 9.83 5.59 -13.54
C LYS A 142 10.75 4.51 -12.98
N SER A 143 10.89 4.40 -11.67
CA SER A 143 11.74 3.41 -10.99
C SER A 143 10.97 2.19 -10.49
N GLY A 144 9.66 2.30 -10.29
CA GLY A 144 8.76 1.16 -10.09
C GLY A 144 8.20 1.14 -8.69
N ARG A 145 8.31 2.29 -8.01
CA ARG A 145 7.91 2.46 -6.62
C ARG A 145 6.40 2.64 -6.49
N GLY A 146 5.69 2.67 -7.62
CA GLY A 146 4.24 2.61 -7.64
C GLY A 146 3.57 3.94 -7.97
N THR A 147 2.31 4.03 -7.58
CA THR A 147 1.38 5.13 -7.87
C THR A 147 1.88 6.45 -7.28
N SER A 148 2.47 6.43 -6.09
CA SER A 148 3.03 7.65 -5.46
C SER A 148 4.18 8.26 -6.28
N GLU A 149 5.04 7.41 -6.86
CA GLU A 149 6.10 7.85 -7.78
C GLU A 149 5.52 8.34 -9.11
N HIS A 150 4.53 7.65 -9.65
CA HIS A 150 3.87 8.03 -10.89
C HIS A 150 3.34 9.47 -10.86
N PHE A 151 2.77 9.88 -9.74
CA PHE A 151 2.26 11.25 -9.54
C PHE A 151 3.28 12.23 -8.93
N GLY A 152 4.49 11.77 -8.57
CA GLY A 152 5.53 12.63 -7.98
C GLY A 152 5.23 13.11 -6.55
N VAL A 153 4.44 12.35 -5.79
CA VAL A 153 3.97 12.72 -4.43
C VAL A 153 4.48 11.76 -3.34
N GLU A 154 5.59 11.06 -3.60
CA GLU A 154 6.17 10.03 -2.70
C GLU A 154 6.38 10.55 -1.27
N ASN A 155 6.79 11.81 -1.10
CA ASN A 155 7.05 12.43 0.20
C ASN A 155 5.79 12.79 0.97
N GLU A 156 4.63 12.79 0.32
CA GLU A 156 3.35 13.24 0.89
C GLU A 156 2.46 12.08 1.34
N VAL A 157 2.81 10.85 0.95
CA VAL A 157 2.13 9.63 1.37
C VAL A 157 2.81 9.07 2.62
N ASP A 158 2.08 8.96 3.73
CA ASP A 158 2.68 8.53 5.01
C ASP A 158 3.03 7.04 5.02
N LEU A 159 2.12 6.19 4.51
CA LEU A 159 2.29 4.75 4.47
C LEU A 159 2.04 4.21 3.07
N VAL A 160 2.96 3.39 2.57
CA VAL A 160 2.75 2.61 1.36
C VAL A 160 2.70 1.14 1.73
N MET A 161 1.58 0.51 1.39
CA MET A 161 1.39 -0.92 1.51
C MET A 161 1.66 -1.59 0.16
N GLY A 162 2.36 -2.72 0.18
CA GLY A 162 2.60 -3.54 -1.00
C GLY A 162 2.40 -5.03 -0.74
N THR A 163 2.26 -5.80 -1.82
CA THR A 163 2.17 -7.26 -1.78
C THR A 163 3.35 -7.91 -2.49
N PHE A 164 3.76 -9.08 -2.02
CA PHE A 164 4.75 -9.88 -2.74
C PHE A 164 4.12 -10.77 -3.82
N SER A 165 2.81 -11.05 -3.73
CA SER A 165 2.11 -12.02 -4.58
C SER A 165 1.80 -11.58 -6.01
N LYS A 166 2.35 -10.45 -6.46
CA LYS A 166 2.13 -9.87 -7.80
C LYS A 166 3.47 -9.61 -8.47
N SER A 167 3.84 -8.36 -8.72
CA SER A 167 5.08 -7.99 -9.41
C SER A 167 6.35 -8.52 -8.74
N ILE A 168 6.34 -8.67 -7.41
CA ILE A 168 7.48 -9.17 -6.62
C ILE A 168 7.59 -10.72 -6.67
N ALA A 169 6.59 -11.42 -7.21
CA ALA A 169 6.58 -12.86 -7.50
C ALA A 169 6.95 -13.77 -6.30
N SER A 170 6.50 -13.42 -5.10
CA SER A 170 6.76 -14.18 -3.85
C SER A 170 5.51 -14.21 -2.96
N LEU A 171 5.61 -14.75 -1.73
CA LEU A 171 4.55 -14.74 -0.73
C LEU A 171 4.88 -13.76 0.40
N GLY A 172 3.94 -12.85 0.68
CA GLY A 172 4.06 -11.86 1.75
C GLY A 172 3.44 -10.52 1.37
N GLY A 173 3.64 -9.55 2.23
CA GLY A 173 3.33 -8.14 1.98
C GLY A 173 4.19 -7.27 2.88
N PHE A 174 4.12 -5.95 2.70
CA PHE A 174 4.88 -5.03 3.53
C PHE A 174 4.20 -3.69 3.66
N VAL A 175 4.60 -2.93 4.68
CA VAL A 175 4.31 -1.51 4.84
C VAL A 175 5.61 -0.75 4.96
N ALA A 176 5.72 0.39 4.27
CA ALA A 176 6.86 1.31 4.34
C ALA A 176 6.39 2.71 4.74
N GLY A 177 7.16 3.39 5.59
CA GLY A 177 6.82 4.69 6.17
C GLY A 177 7.83 5.18 7.19
N ASP A 178 7.41 6.12 8.04
CA ASP A 178 8.24 6.68 9.13
C ASP A 178 8.67 5.59 10.12
N ALA A 179 9.93 5.61 10.54
CA ALA A 179 10.52 4.56 11.37
C ALA A 179 9.78 4.38 12.70
N LYS A 180 9.29 5.47 13.29
CA LYS A 180 8.49 5.43 14.53
C LYS A 180 7.15 4.73 14.32
N VAL A 181 6.48 4.98 13.20
CA VAL A 181 5.19 4.35 12.87
C VAL A 181 5.40 2.86 12.57
N ILE A 182 6.41 2.52 11.78
CA ILE A 182 6.76 1.13 11.48
C ILE A 182 7.13 0.36 12.76
N SER A 183 7.90 0.97 13.66
CA SER A 183 8.22 0.39 14.97
C SER A 183 6.96 0.18 15.80
N TYR A 184 6.02 1.13 15.82
CA TYR A 184 4.75 0.96 16.51
C TYR A 184 3.95 -0.22 15.93
N ILE A 185 3.77 -0.30 14.61
CA ILE A 185 3.10 -1.43 13.96
C ILE A 185 3.77 -2.76 14.33
N LYS A 186 5.11 -2.83 14.31
CA LYS A 186 5.87 -4.04 14.66
C LYS A 186 5.56 -4.58 16.06
N HIS A 187 5.29 -3.70 17.03
CA HIS A 187 5.09 -4.07 18.43
C HIS A 187 3.62 -4.16 18.87
N PHE A 188 2.68 -3.65 18.07
CA PHE A 188 1.25 -3.64 18.41
C PHE A 188 0.37 -4.41 17.42
N ALA A 189 0.84 -4.68 16.20
CA ALA A 189 0.05 -5.39 15.19
C ALA A 189 -0.11 -6.86 15.53
N ARG A 190 -1.31 -7.22 16.00
CA ARG A 190 -1.70 -8.60 16.29
C ARG A 190 -1.52 -9.52 15.08
N ALA A 191 -1.82 -9.01 13.87
CA ALA A 191 -1.67 -9.74 12.61
C ALA A 191 -0.21 -10.14 12.30
N LEU A 192 0.78 -9.41 12.85
CA LEU A 192 2.19 -9.77 12.77
C LEU A 192 2.61 -10.67 13.94
N ILE A 193 2.27 -10.26 15.17
CA ILE A 193 2.78 -10.88 16.40
C ILE A 193 2.30 -12.34 16.55
N PHE A 194 1.03 -12.60 16.20
CA PHE A 194 0.40 -13.90 16.34
C PHE A 194 0.35 -14.70 15.02
N SER A 195 1.22 -14.38 14.08
CA SER A 195 1.39 -15.13 12.83
C SER A 195 2.83 -15.57 12.64
N ALA A 196 3.04 -16.72 11.98
CA ALA A 196 4.38 -17.16 11.60
C ALA A 196 4.97 -16.19 10.56
N SER A 197 6.29 -15.98 10.59
CA SER A 197 6.99 -15.18 9.59
C SER A 197 6.87 -15.78 8.18
N ILE A 198 7.12 -14.96 7.15
CA ILE A 198 7.37 -15.45 5.79
C ILE A 198 8.56 -16.42 5.78
N THR A 199 8.56 -17.38 4.85
CA THR A 199 9.63 -18.37 4.76
C THR A 199 10.91 -17.72 4.23
N PRO A 200 12.11 -18.20 4.62
CA PRO A 200 13.37 -17.64 4.10
C PRO A 200 13.47 -17.68 2.58
N ALA A 201 12.89 -18.70 1.93
CA ALA A 201 12.81 -18.79 0.48
C ALA A 201 11.96 -17.64 -0.12
N SER A 202 10.78 -17.36 0.45
CA SER A 202 9.96 -16.22 0.02
C SER A 202 10.67 -14.88 0.22
N VAL A 203 11.42 -14.73 1.32
CA VAL A 203 12.22 -13.52 1.58
C VAL A 203 13.30 -13.35 0.51
N ALA A 204 14.08 -14.41 0.23
CA ALA A 204 15.13 -14.39 -0.78
C ALA A 204 14.59 -14.06 -2.17
N THR A 205 13.46 -14.65 -2.56
CA THR A 205 12.78 -14.32 -3.82
C THR A 205 12.37 -12.85 -3.87
N ALA A 206 11.80 -12.31 -2.79
CA ALA A 206 11.38 -10.91 -2.76
C ALA A 206 12.58 -9.95 -2.88
N ILE A 207 13.70 -10.25 -2.22
CA ILE A 207 14.96 -9.48 -2.34
C ILE A 207 15.42 -9.47 -3.79
N ALA A 208 15.54 -10.64 -4.41
CA ALA A 208 16.00 -10.77 -5.80
C ALA A 208 15.07 -10.04 -6.78
N THR A 209 13.75 -10.13 -6.60
CA THR A 209 12.81 -9.43 -7.47
C THR A 209 12.87 -7.91 -7.32
N VAL A 210 13.10 -7.38 -6.11
CA VAL A 210 13.31 -5.94 -5.91
C VAL A 210 14.58 -5.46 -6.62
N ASP A 211 15.63 -6.28 -6.66
CA ASP A 211 16.82 -5.96 -7.46
C ASP A 211 16.50 -5.93 -8.95
N ILE A 212 15.82 -6.96 -9.47
CA ILE A 212 15.39 -7.03 -10.88
C ILE A 212 14.53 -5.81 -11.27
N ILE A 213 13.57 -5.41 -10.44
CA ILE A 213 12.71 -4.23 -10.71
C ILE A 213 13.56 -2.97 -10.90
N GLN A 214 14.65 -2.83 -10.13
CA GLN A 214 15.52 -1.66 -10.18
C GLN A 214 16.52 -1.71 -11.32
N THR A 215 17.09 -2.88 -11.62
CA THR A 215 18.19 -3.03 -12.58
C THR A 215 17.73 -3.37 -14.00
N GLU A 216 16.51 -3.86 -14.18
CA GLU A 216 15.96 -4.30 -15.49
C GLU A 216 14.72 -3.48 -15.89
N PRO A 217 14.83 -2.14 -16.07
CA PRO A 217 13.70 -1.27 -16.41
C PRO A 217 13.02 -1.65 -17.75
N GLU A 218 13.74 -2.28 -18.67
CA GLU A 218 13.24 -2.74 -19.97
C GLU A 218 12.07 -3.72 -19.85
N ARG A 219 11.97 -4.47 -18.74
CA ARG A 219 10.82 -5.36 -18.48
C ARG A 219 9.54 -4.58 -18.35
N ARG A 220 9.58 -3.46 -17.62
CA ARG A 220 8.43 -2.57 -17.45
C ARG A 220 8.17 -1.76 -18.72
N GLU A 221 9.19 -1.32 -19.43
CA GLU A 221 9.00 -0.66 -20.73
C GLU A 221 8.27 -1.60 -21.70
N LYS A 222 8.68 -2.86 -21.74
CA LYS A 222 8.01 -3.91 -22.52
C LYS A 222 6.57 -4.13 -22.07
N LEU A 223 6.30 -4.17 -20.75
CA LEU A 223 4.95 -4.24 -20.20
C LEU A 223 4.08 -3.09 -20.76
N TRP A 224 4.53 -1.84 -20.63
CA TRP A 224 3.77 -0.68 -21.11
C TRP A 224 3.61 -0.65 -22.63
N ASN A 225 4.58 -1.12 -23.40
CA ASN A 225 4.46 -1.27 -24.85
C ASN A 225 3.38 -2.29 -25.22
N ILE A 226 3.32 -3.42 -24.51
CA ILE A 226 2.27 -4.43 -24.69
C ILE A 226 0.91 -3.86 -24.29
N THR A 227 0.81 -3.20 -23.13
CA THR A 227 -0.44 -2.58 -22.65
C THR A 227 -0.99 -1.57 -23.66
N LYS A 228 -0.15 -0.67 -24.18
CA LYS A 228 -0.55 0.31 -25.21
C LYS A 228 -1.01 -0.37 -26.48
N LYS A 229 -0.26 -1.37 -26.97
CA LYS A 229 -0.63 -2.14 -28.15
C LYS A 229 -1.99 -2.81 -28.00
N MET A 230 -2.22 -3.48 -26.87
CA MET A 230 -3.48 -4.16 -26.58
C MET A 230 -4.64 -3.17 -26.49
N LYS A 231 -4.47 -2.07 -25.75
CA LYS A 231 -5.49 -1.02 -25.62
C LYS A 231 -5.85 -0.41 -26.98
N SER A 232 -4.87 0.04 -27.75
CA SER A 232 -5.12 0.61 -29.09
C SER A 232 -5.76 -0.40 -30.04
N GLY A 233 -5.36 -1.68 -29.99
CA GLY A 233 -5.96 -2.74 -30.80
C GLY A 233 -7.43 -2.99 -30.44
N LEU A 234 -7.77 -3.05 -29.15
CA LEU A 234 -9.14 -3.23 -28.68
C LEU A 234 -10.03 -2.03 -29.04
N GLN A 235 -9.52 -0.80 -28.88
CA GLN A 235 -10.23 0.42 -29.29
C GLN A 235 -10.49 0.45 -30.81
N ALA A 236 -9.51 0.03 -31.62
CA ALA A 236 -9.67 -0.07 -33.06
C ALA A 236 -10.73 -1.10 -33.49
N LEU A 237 -10.98 -2.12 -32.66
CA LEU A 237 -12.06 -3.10 -32.85
C LEU A 237 -13.43 -2.61 -32.32
N GLY A 238 -13.50 -1.42 -31.73
CA GLY A 238 -14.73 -0.83 -31.21
C GLY A 238 -15.07 -1.20 -29.76
N TYR A 239 -14.16 -1.82 -29.02
CA TYR A 239 -14.35 -2.06 -27.58
C TYR A 239 -14.15 -0.78 -26.77
N ASN A 240 -14.93 -0.63 -25.69
CA ASN A 240 -14.76 0.46 -24.72
C ASN A 240 -13.68 0.06 -23.68
N THR A 241 -12.51 0.70 -23.75
CA THR A 241 -11.32 0.41 -22.91
C THR A 241 -10.56 1.69 -22.54
#